data_AF-A0A127F9Z3-F1
#
_entry.id   AF-A0A127F9Z3-F1
#
_cell.length_a   1.000
_cell.length_b   1.000
_cell.length_c   1.000
_cell.angle_alpha   90.00
_cell.angle_beta   90.00
_cell.angle_gamma   90.00
#
_symmetry.space_group_name_H-M   'P 1'
#
loop_
_entity.id
_entity.type
_entity.pdbx_description
1 polymer ?
#
loop_
_entity_poly.entity_id
_entity_poly.type
_entity_poly.pdbx_seq_one_letter_code
_entity_poly.pdbx_strand_id
1 'polypeptide(L)'
;MYFERRSMLLGMMDTAIAGIKAERICDFGCGDGYYMAHFSAKFPGKQWTGIDMSASMIERARIGCPHAEFHVSNDGIPTGKKFDLVYAIAVFAHILDDKILDKLVNGIAEALRPGGHFILFEQTGAAASGSTWRRRPAEEYISLMSRNGLDLTNRSLIAFPMHRRFEKSILGWYRRYLCSGDDLNARAIYSNRSLLFRSLSRLALILDGKRVRSDDGLIDGNTFYIFKRRSYVNSM
;
A
#
# COMPACT_ATOMS: atom_id res chain seq x y z
N MET A 1 4.48 -11.18 -10.61
CA MET A 1 3.46 -10.25 -10.10
C MET A 1 4.02 -9.26 -9.06
N TYR A 2 4.62 -9.72 -7.95
CA TYR A 2 5.10 -8.83 -6.88
C TYR A 2 6.09 -7.75 -7.34
N PHE A 3 7.18 -8.14 -8.01
CA PHE A 3 8.19 -7.20 -8.51
C PHE A 3 7.61 -6.17 -9.49
N GLU A 4 6.78 -6.62 -10.44
CA GLU A 4 6.08 -5.75 -11.40
C GLU A 4 5.17 -4.73 -10.69
N ARG A 5 4.34 -5.21 -9.74
CA ARG A 5 3.47 -4.35 -8.93
C ARG A 5 4.26 -3.32 -8.15
N ARG A 6 5.36 -3.75 -7.52
CA ARG A 6 6.25 -2.87 -6.78
C ARG A 6 6.87 -1.81 -7.70
N SER A 7 7.34 -2.18 -8.88
CA SER A 7 7.88 -1.23 -9.87
C SER A 7 6.84 -0.19 -10.28
N MET A 8 5.59 -0.61 -10.51
CA MET A 8 4.49 0.31 -10.83
C MET A 8 4.17 1.25 -9.66
N LEU A 9 4.09 0.71 -8.44
CA LEU A 9 3.89 1.51 -7.24
C LEU A 9 4.97 2.57 -7.08
N LEU A 10 6.26 2.19 -7.24
CA LEU A 10 7.38 3.15 -7.15
C LEU A 10 7.21 4.27 -8.20
N GLY A 11 6.92 3.93 -9.46
CA GLY A 11 6.71 4.95 -10.50
C GLY A 11 5.51 5.88 -10.23
N MET A 12 4.40 5.33 -9.71
CA MET A 12 3.21 6.11 -9.34
C MET A 12 3.49 7.03 -8.15
N MET A 13 4.16 6.53 -7.11
CA MET A 13 4.61 7.33 -5.96
C MET A 13 5.58 8.43 -6.38
N ASP A 14 6.56 8.12 -7.23
CA ASP A 14 7.50 9.11 -7.75
C ASP A 14 6.79 10.25 -8.48
N THR A 15 5.82 9.91 -9.33
CA THR A 15 5.01 10.89 -10.05
C THR A 15 4.19 11.74 -9.07
N ALA A 16 3.58 11.12 -8.07
CA ALA A 16 2.78 11.82 -7.06
C ALA A 16 3.64 12.76 -6.19
N ILE A 17 4.79 12.27 -5.68
CA ILE A 17 5.70 13.07 -4.85
C ILE A 17 6.30 14.23 -5.65
N ALA A 18 6.62 14.03 -6.93
CA ALA A 18 7.10 15.10 -7.80
C ALA A 18 6.02 16.16 -8.08
N GLY A 19 4.76 15.74 -8.22
CA GLY A 19 3.63 16.65 -8.45
C GLY A 19 3.13 17.39 -7.19
N ILE A 20 3.47 16.90 -6.00
CA ILE A 20 3.12 17.54 -4.72
C ILE A 20 4.31 18.34 -4.23
N LYS A 21 4.12 19.65 -4.01
CA LYS A 21 5.12 20.51 -3.35
C LYS A 21 5.21 20.20 -1.85
N ALA A 22 5.73 19.02 -1.52
CA ALA A 22 5.90 18.54 -0.16
C ALA A 22 7.34 18.76 0.35
N GLU A 23 7.48 19.39 1.50
CA GLU A 23 8.76 19.53 2.22
C GLU A 23 8.86 18.51 3.35
N ARG A 24 7.75 18.26 4.06
CA ARG A 24 7.67 17.28 5.15
C ARG A 24 6.82 16.10 4.74
N ILE A 25 7.41 14.92 4.72
CA ILE A 25 6.79 13.67 4.28
C ILE A 25 6.83 12.65 5.42
N CYS A 26 5.69 12.03 5.71
CA CYS A 26 5.58 10.92 6.67
C CYS A 26 5.26 9.60 5.95
N ASP A 27 6.02 8.55 6.27
CA ASP A 27 5.72 7.15 5.95
C ASP A 27 5.07 6.49 7.17
N PHE A 28 3.75 6.29 7.13
CA PHE A 28 3.00 5.68 8.20
C PHE A 28 2.92 4.16 8.01
N GLY A 29 3.52 3.39 8.91
CA GLY A 29 3.77 1.96 8.75
C GLY A 29 5.00 1.69 7.87
N CYS A 30 6.10 2.38 8.14
CA CYS A 30 7.28 2.42 7.26
C CYS A 30 8.07 1.11 7.19
N GLY A 31 7.81 0.15 8.09
CA GLY A 31 8.50 -1.13 8.11
C GLY A 31 10.03 -0.97 8.20
N ASP A 32 10.74 -1.69 7.34
CA ASP A 32 12.21 -1.62 7.25
C ASP A 32 12.73 -0.39 6.49
N GLY A 33 11.87 0.56 6.13
CA GLY A 33 12.24 1.79 5.44
C GLY A 33 12.50 1.63 3.95
N TYR A 34 12.23 0.47 3.33
CA TYR A 34 12.52 0.22 1.91
C TYR A 34 11.98 1.31 0.97
N TYR A 35 10.70 1.67 1.13
CA TYR A 35 10.05 2.67 0.26
C TYR A 35 10.59 4.07 0.53
N MET A 36 10.71 4.43 1.80
CA MET A 36 11.31 5.70 2.19
C MET A 36 12.72 5.87 1.63
N ALA A 37 13.58 4.84 1.68
CA ALA A 37 14.95 4.90 1.16
C ALA A 37 14.97 5.20 -0.34
N HIS A 38 14.06 4.58 -1.09
CA HIS A 38 13.92 4.85 -2.51
C HIS A 38 13.51 6.30 -2.78
N PHE A 39 12.47 6.78 -2.11
CA PHE A 39 11.93 8.12 -2.37
C PHE A 39 12.84 9.22 -1.84
N SER A 40 13.47 9.04 -0.67
CA SER A 40 14.37 10.04 -0.11
C SER A 40 15.65 10.21 -0.91
N ALA A 41 16.17 9.14 -1.50
CA ALA A 41 17.29 9.20 -2.44
C ALA A 41 16.92 9.95 -3.73
N LYS A 42 15.68 9.78 -4.23
CA LYS A 42 15.20 10.44 -5.45
C LYS A 42 14.81 11.90 -5.25
N PHE A 43 14.38 12.25 -4.03
CA PHE A 43 13.93 13.59 -3.67
C PHE A 43 14.75 14.15 -2.50
N PRO A 44 16.04 14.47 -2.74
CA PRO A 44 16.92 15.00 -1.71
C PRO A 44 16.42 16.36 -1.19
N GLY A 45 16.75 16.68 0.07
CA GLY A 45 16.40 17.94 0.71
C GLY A 45 15.00 17.99 1.35
N LYS A 46 14.18 16.94 1.19
CA LYS A 46 12.91 16.79 1.91
C LYS A 46 13.15 16.22 3.32
N GLN A 47 12.27 16.55 4.26
CA GLN A 47 12.27 16.03 5.62
C GLN A 47 11.40 14.77 5.67
N TRP A 48 12.02 13.64 5.98
CA TRP A 48 11.37 12.33 6.03
C TRP A 48 11.15 11.88 7.47
N THR A 49 9.95 11.43 7.78
CA THR A 49 9.59 10.82 9.07
C THR A 49 8.99 9.44 8.84
N GLY A 50 9.47 8.42 9.55
CA GLY A 50 8.97 7.06 9.49
C GLY A 50 8.37 6.63 10.81
N ILE A 51 7.15 6.08 10.75
CA ILE A 51 6.44 5.57 11.92
C ILE A 51 6.17 4.08 11.71
N ASP A 52 6.49 3.25 12.69
CA ASP A 52 6.12 1.83 12.69
C ASP A 52 5.89 1.35 14.13
N MET A 53 5.03 0.36 14.34
CA MET A 53 4.81 -0.18 15.69
C MET A 53 5.96 -1.09 16.17
N SER A 54 6.79 -1.59 15.25
CA SER A 54 7.88 -2.51 15.56
C SER A 54 9.21 -1.79 15.73
N ALA A 55 9.74 -1.80 16.95
CA ALA A 55 11.08 -1.28 17.23
C ALA A 55 12.17 -1.92 16.37
N SER A 56 12.06 -3.23 16.10
CA SER A 56 13.02 -3.94 15.24
C SER A 56 12.95 -3.53 13.76
N MET A 57 11.78 -3.08 13.28
CA MET A 57 11.63 -2.53 11.93
C MET A 57 12.28 -1.15 11.86
N ILE A 58 12.03 -0.30 12.85
CA ILE A 58 12.64 1.02 12.98
C ILE A 58 14.18 0.94 13.06
N GLU A 59 14.74 -0.02 13.78
CA GLU A 59 16.19 -0.29 13.81
C GLU A 59 16.76 -0.47 12.39
N ARG A 60 16.10 -1.30 11.57
CA ARG A 60 16.50 -1.54 10.18
C ARG A 60 16.30 -0.31 9.29
N ALA A 61 15.17 0.39 9.47
CA ALA A 61 14.87 1.59 8.70
C ALA A 61 15.91 2.70 8.93
N ARG A 62 16.42 2.85 10.15
CA ARG A 62 17.52 3.79 10.47
C ARG A 62 18.81 3.48 9.72
N ILE A 63 19.11 2.20 9.48
CA ILE A 63 20.30 1.80 8.71
C ILE A 63 20.15 2.20 7.24
N GLY A 64 18.96 1.99 6.65
CA GLY A 64 18.68 2.32 5.25
C GLY A 64 18.49 3.81 4.98
N CYS A 65 17.99 4.57 5.97
CA CYS A 65 17.68 5.99 5.86
C CYS A 65 18.23 6.79 7.06
N PRO A 66 19.54 6.88 7.25
CA PRO A 66 20.12 7.52 8.46
C PRO A 66 19.81 9.02 8.60
N HIS A 67 19.35 9.67 7.53
CA HIS A 67 18.95 11.08 7.52
C HIS A 67 17.48 11.32 7.87
N ALA A 68 16.67 10.26 8.00
CA ALA A 68 15.25 10.37 8.33
C ALA A 68 15.01 10.28 9.85
N GLU A 69 13.91 10.87 10.30
CA GLU A 69 13.44 10.77 11.68
C GLU A 69 12.56 9.53 11.84
N PHE A 70 12.75 8.74 12.90
CA PHE A 70 11.99 7.51 13.10
C PHE A 70 11.41 7.36 14.50
N HIS A 71 10.15 6.93 14.55
CA HIS A 71 9.40 6.74 15.79
C HIS A 71 8.74 5.37 15.85
N VAL A 72 8.77 4.77 17.05
CA VAL A 72 7.98 3.58 17.35
C VAL A 72 6.62 4.02 17.88
N SER A 73 5.53 3.65 17.20
CA SER A 73 4.17 4.02 17.61
C SER A 73 3.12 3.08 17.03
N ASN A 74 2.18 2.68 17.88
CA ASN A 74 0.94 1.97 17.51
C ASN A 74 -0.30 2.89 17.57
N ASP A 75 -0.14 4.12 18.08
CA ASP A 75 -1.24 5.04 18.40
C ASP A 75 -1.35 6.23 17.43
N GLY A 76 -0.65 6.19 16.30
CA GLY A 76 -0.64 7.24 15.29
C GLY A 76 0.71 7.92 15.16
N ILE A 77 0.73 9.19 14.70
CA ILE A 77 1.94 9.96 14.43
C ILE A 77 2.30 10.81 15.68
N PRO A 78 3.36 10.47 16.45
CA PRO A 78 3.63 11.04 17.77
C PRO A 78 4.50 12.30 17.74
N THR A 79 4.54 13.04 16.61
CA THR A 79 5.54 14.10 16.40
C THR A 79 5.06 15.50 16.75
N GLY A 80 3.74 15.73 16.81
CA GLY A 80 3.13 17.06 16.88
C GLY A 80 3.39 17.94 15.63
N LYS A 81 4.16 17.46 14.66
CA LYS A 81 4.50 18.17 13.42
C LYS A 81 3.35 18.07 12.43
N LYS A 82 3.23 19.07 11.56
CA LYS A 82 2.34 19.03 10.40
C LYS A 82 3.12 18.63 9.14
N PHE A 83 2.52 17.77 8.33
CA PHE A 83 3.08 17.20 7.10
C PHE A 83 2.36 17.73 5.86
N ASP A 84 3.10 17.82 4.76
CA ASP A 84 2.55 18.13 3.44
C ASP A 84 2.02 16.88 2.73
N LEU A 85 2.66 15.74 3.02
CA LEU A 85 2.30 14.43 2.51
C LEU A 85 2.47 13.38 3.62
N VAL A 86 1.46 12.56 3.82
CA VAL A 86 1.55 11.30 4.56
C VAL A 86 1.24 10.18 3.56
N TYR A 87 1.95 9.07 3.61
CA TYR A 87 1.58 7.88 2.83
C TYR A 87 1.60 6.62 3.68
N ALA A 88 0.81 5.64 3.29
CA ALA A 88 0.77 4.30 3.88
C ALA A 88 0.68 3.24 2.77
N ILE A 89 1.55 2.23 2.83
CA ILE A 89 1.64 1.17 1.82
C ILE A 89 1.43 -0.19 2.50
N ALA A 90 0.28 -0.82 2.26
CA ALA A 90 -0.10 -2.13 2.78
C ALA A 90 -0.05 -2.23 4.33
N VAL A 91 -0.68 -1.28 5.01
CA VAL A 91 -0.66 -1.14 6.47
C VAL A 91 -2.04 -1.43 7.05
N PHE A 92 -3.09 -0.89 6.44
CA PHE A 92 -4.44 -0.87 7.00
C PHE A 92 -5.12 -2.24 6.92
N ALA A 93 -4.69 -3.09 6.00
CA ALA A 93 -5.10 -4.48 5.98
C ALA A 93 -4.78 -5.22 7.29
N HIS A 94 -3.75 -4.79 8.04
CA HIS A 94 -3.36 -5.41 9.32
C HIS A 94 -4.08 -4.84 10.54
N ILE A 95 -4.91 -3.80 10.37
CA ILE A 95 -5.69 -3.19 11.43
C ILE A 95 -7.11 -3.76 11.35
N LEU A 96 -7.42 -4.72 12.22
CA LEU A 96 -8.68 -5.48 12.17
C LEU A 96 -9.85 -4.76 12.86
N ASP A 97 -9.55 -3.97 13.88
CA ASP A 97 -10.53 -3.16 14.59
C ASP A 97 -10.80 -1.86 13.83
N ASP A 98 -12.03 -1.69 13.34
CA ASP A 98 -12.43 -0.54 12.53
C ASP A 98 -12.48 0.78 13.33
N LYS A 99 -12.65 0.73 14.66
CA LYS A 99 -12.58 1.93 15.51
C LYS A 99 -11.13 2.40 15.68
N ILE A 100 -10.20 1.46 15.84
CA ILE A 100 -8.76 1.77 15.87
C ILE A 100 -8.34 2.33 14.51
N LEU A 101 -8.76 1.69 13.41
CA LEU A 101 -8.48 2.17 12.07
C LEU A 101 -9.00 3.61 11.86
N ASP A 102 -10.23 3.88 12.30
CA ASP A 102 -10.80 5.23 12.23
C ASP A 102 -9.99 6.27 13.02
N LYS A 103 -9.64 5.95 14.28
CA LYS A 103 -8.78 6.80 15.12
C LYS A 103 -7.45 7.11 14.43
N LEU A 104 -6.83 6.11 13.81
CA LEU A 104 -5.56 6.29 13.10
C LEU A 104 -5.69 7.15 11.85
N VAL A 105 -6.76 6.96 11.06
CA VAL A 105 -7.04 7.81 9.90
C VAL A 105 -7.33 9.25 10.32
N ASN A 106 -8.08 9.44 11.42
CA ASN A 106 -8.31 10.75 12.00
C ASN A 106 -6.99 11.44 12.37
N GLY A 107 -6.11 10.73 13.09
CA GLY A 107 -4.78 11.24 13.46
C GLY A 107 -3.90 11.58 12.25
N ILE A 108 -3.97 10.78 11.17
CA ILE A 108 -3.29 11.11 9.90
C ILE A 108 -3.85 12.41 9.31
N ALA A 109 -5.18 12.56 9.27
CA ALA A 109 -5.82 13.76 8.75
C ALA A 109 -5.49 15.01 9.57
N GLU A 110 -5.36 14.88 10.89
CA GLU A 110 -4.92 15.95 11.78
C GLU A 110 -3.44 16.27 11.62
N ALA A 111 -2.57 15.27 11.40
CA ALA A 111 -1.15 15.47 11.17
C ALA A 111 -0.87 16.15 9.81
N LEU A 112 -1.81 16.13 8.87
CA LEU A 112 -1.69 16.87 7.62
C LEU A 112 -1.97 18.37 7.79
N ARG A 113 -1.20 19.19 7.07
CA ARG A 113 -1.57 20.59 6.86
C ARG A 113 -2.91 20.67 6.11
N PRO A 114 -3.70 21.74 6.28
CA PRO A 114 -4.80 22.05 5.36
C PRO A 114 -4.31 22.03 3.91
N GLY A 115 -4.99 21.28 3.04
CA GLY A 115 -4.56 21.08 1.65
C GLY A 115 -3.41 20.10 1.44
N GLY A 116 -2.86 19.50 2.51
CA GLY A 116 -1.89 18.41 2.45
C GLY A 116 -2.50 17.12 1.88
N HIS A 117 -1.66 16.17 1.47
CA HIS A 117 -2.09 14.97 0.77
C HIS A 117 -1.89 13.71 1.61
N PHE A 118 -2.82 12.76 1.47
CA PHE A 118 -2.66 11.41 1.96
C PHE A 118 -2.64 10.43 0.79
N ILE A 119 -1.60 9.60 0.69
CA ILE A 119 -1.53 8.54 -0.32
C ILE A 119 -1.70 7.18 0.36
N LEU A 120 -2.66 6.40 -0.10
CA LEU A 120 -2.88 5.03 0.39
C LEU A 120 -2.65 4.04 -0.74
N PHE A 121 -1.91 2.98 -0.46
CA PHE A 121 -1.82 1.83 -1.36
C PHE A 121 -2.20 0.56 -0.62
N GLU A 122 -3.34 -0.04 -1.00
CA GLU A 122 -3.88 -1.19 -0.29
C GLU A 122 -4.31 -2.30 -1.24
N GLN A 123 -4.31 -3.53 -0.72
CA GLN A 123 -4.98 -4.63 -1.43
C GLN A 123 -6.49 -4.47 -1.25
N THR A 124 -7.21 -4.41 -2.37
CA THR A 124 -8.64 -4.17 -2.43
C THR A 124 -9.34 -5.26 -3.23
N GLY A 125 -10.65 -5.35 -3.06
CA GLY A 125 -11.48 -6.34 -3.73
C GLY A 125 -12.65 -6.78 -2.85
N ALA A 126 -13.27 -7.90 -3.19
CA ALA A 126 -14.33 -8.46 -2.36
C ALA A 126 -13.87 -8.67 -0.92
N ALA A 127 -14.72 -8.31 0.06
CA ALA A 127 -14.40 -8.41 1.48
C ALA A 127 -13.94 -9.85 1.82
N ALA A 128 -12.79 -9.94 2.47
CA ALA A 128 -12.21 -11.21 2.91
C ALA A 128 -11.28 -10.95 4.10
N SER A 129 -11.09 -11.92 4.98
CA SER A 129 -10.19 -11.78 6.13
C SER A 129 -9.49 -13.09 6.48
N GLY A 130 -8.37 -12.96 7.17
CA GLY A 130 -7.68 -14.01 7.89
C GLY A 130 -7.39 -13.58 9.32
N SER A 131 -6.62 -14.36 10.07
CA SER A 131 -6.32 -14.08 11.49
C SER A 131 -5.55 -12.78 11.72
N THR A 132 -4.78 -12.30 10.73
CA THR A 132 -3.90 -11.13 10.85
C THR A 132 -4.14 -10.07 9.78
N TRP A 133 -5.16 -10.25 8.94
CA TRP A 133 -5.44 -9.32 7.84
C TRP A 133 -6.93 -9.26 7.50
N ARG A 134 -7.37 -8.10 7.02
CA ARG A 134 -8.70 -7.88 6.45
C ARG A 134 -8.55 -7.10 5.15
N ARG A 135 -9.01 -7.70 4.05
CA ARG A 135 -9.18 -7.04 2.78
C ARG A 135 -10.53 -6.36 2.74
N ARG A 136 -10.50 -5.06 2.45
CA ARG A 136 -11.69 -4.20 2.35
C ARG A 136 -11.99 -3.86 0.89
N PRO A 137 -13.27 -3.68 0.53
CA PRO A 137 -13.65 -3.08 -0.75
C PRO A 137 -13.07 -1.67 -0.89
N ALA A 138 -12.84 -1.24 -2.13
CA ALA A 138 -12.23 0.05 -2.40
C ALA A 138 -13.05 1.24 -1.85
N GLU A 139 -14.37 1.13 -1.90
CA GLU A 139 -15.31 2.14 -1.40
C GLU A 139 -15.29 2.30 0.12
N GLU A 140 -14.93 1.24 0.87
CA GLU A 140 -14.81 1.31 2.33
C GLU A 140 -13.69 2.26 2.73
N TYR A 141 -12.55 2.21 2.04
CA TYR A 141 -11.46 3.17 2.25
C TYR A 141 -11.86 4.60 1.88
N ILE A 142 -12.60 4.79 0.79
CA ILE A 142 -13.05 6.13 0.36
C ILE A 142 -13.98 6.75 1.40
N SER A 143 -14.96 5.98 1.88
CA SER A 143 -15.88 6.42 2.93
C SER A 143 -15.13 6.75 4.23
N LEU A 144 -14.19 5.89 4.63
CA LEU A 144 -13.34 6.09 5.80
C LEU A 144 -12.50 7.37 5.73
N MET A 145 -11.91 7.68 4.58
CA MET A 145 -11.16 8.93 4.38
C MET A 145 -12.08 10.15 4.39
N SER A 146 -13.19 10.08 3.65
CA SER A 146 -14.11 11.20 3.49
C SER A 146 -14.72 11.66 4.82
N ARG A 147 -15.12 10.71 5.69
CA ARG A 147 -15.65 11.05 7.02
C ARG A 147 -14.61 11.64 7.97
N ASN A 148 -13.32 11.39 7.71
CA ASN A 148 -12.20 12.00 8.43
C ASN A 148 -11.70 13.30 7.76
N GLY A 149 -12.41 13.81 6.76
CA GLY A 149 -12.10 15.08 6.08
C GLY A 149 -10.91 14.99 5.10
N LEU A 150 -10.74 13.83 4.49
CA LEU A 150 -9.80 13.57 3.40
C LEU A 150 -10.61 13.28 2.11
N ASP A 151 -10.58 14.19 1.15
CA ASP A 151 -11.34 14.07 -0.09
C ASP A 151 -10.52 13.34 -1.17
N LEU A 152 -11.13 12.37 -1.85
CA LEU A 152 -10.48 11.63 -2.93
C LEU A 152 -10.21 12.56 -4.13
N THR A 153 -8.97 12.64 -4.57
CA THR A 153 -8.57 13.41 -5.76
C THR A 153 -8.14 12.52 -6.91
N ASN A 154 -7.61 11.33 -6.62
CA ASN A 154 -7.25 10.36 -7.65
C ASN A 154 -7.37 8.93 -7.11
N ARG A 155 -7.76 8.00 -8.00
CA ARG A 155 -7.83 6.57 -7.74
C ARG A 155 -7.33 5.79 -8.95
N SER A 156 -6.49 4.80 -8.72
CA SER A 156 -5.98 3.92 -9.76
C SER A 156 -5.83 2.50 -9.24
N LEU A 157 -6.19 1.51 -10.06
CA LEU A 157 -6.07 0.09 -9.71
C LEU A 157 -4.87 -0.52 -10.43
N ILE A 158 -3.98 -1.17 -9.69
CA ILE A 158 -3.00 -2.10 -10.22
C ILE A 158 -3.59 -3.51 -10.12
N ALA A 159 -3.99 -4.07 -11.27
CA ALA A 159 -4.55 -5.40 -11.36
C ALA A 159 -3.86 -6.24 -12.42
N PHE A 160 -3.83 -7.55 -12.18
CA PHE A 160 -3.24 -8.55 -13.06
C PHE A 160 -4.32 -9.60 -13.42
N PRO A 161 -5.40 -9.22 -14.10
CA PRO A 161 -6.57 -10.07 -14.28
C PRO A 161 -6.27 -11.34 -15.09
N MET A 162 -5.43 -11.27 -16.12
CA MET A 162 -5.04 -12.43 -16.91
C MET A 162 -4.12 -13.35 -16.13
N HIS A 163 -3.11 -12.79 -15.45
CA HIS A 163 -2.24 -13.57 -14.57
C HIS A 163 -3.04 -14.24 -13.45
N ARG A 164 -4.03 -13.57 -12.87
CA ARG A 164 -4.87 -14.11 -11.80
C ARG A 164 -5.84 -15.18 -12.29
N ARG A 165 -6.41 -15.02 -13.48
CA ARG A 165 -7.23 -16.05 -14.13
C ARG A 165 -6.39 -17.28 -14.48
N PHE A 166 -5.19 -17.05 -14.97
CA PHE A 166 -4.20 -18.07 -15.25
C PHE A 166 -3.77 -18.82 -13.98
N GLU A 167 -3.44 -18.11 -12.90
CA GLU A 167 -3.13 -18.71 -11.61
C GLU A 167 -4.30 -19.55 -11.08
N LYS A 168 -5.54 -19.07 -11.12
CA LYS A 168 -6.69 -19.87 -10.67
C LYS A 168 -6.87 -21.17 -11.47
N SER A 169 -6.77 -21.10 -12.80
CA SER A 169 -6.93 -22.27 -13.68
C SER A 169 -5.74 -23.22 -13.60
N ILE A 170 -4.52 -22.70 -13.61
CA ILE A 170 -3.29 -23.50 -13.67
C ILE A 170 -2.82 -23.92 -12.30
N LEU A 171 -2.92 -23.11 -11.23
CA LEU A 171 -2.68 -23.64 -9.87
C LEU A 171 -3.72 -24.72 -9.54
N GLY A 172 -4.99 -24.54 -9.94
CA GLY A 172 -6.02 -25.56 -9.75
C GLY A 172 -5.66 -26.89 -10.42
N TRP A 173 -5.21 -26.85 -11.68
CA TRP A 173 -4.79 -28.03 -12.43
C TRP A 173 -3.43 -28.58 -11.95
N TYR A 174 -2.42 -27.73 -11.79
CA TYR A 174 -1.05 -28.07 -11.37
C TYR A 174 -1.02 -28.64 -9.95
N ARG A 175 -1.79 -28.09 -9.00
CA ARG A 175 -1.95 -28.65 -7.64
C ARG A 175 -2.69 -29.98 -7.60
N ARG A 176 -3.52 -30.26 -8.62
CA ARG A 176 -4.34 -31.48 -8.71
C ARG A 176 -3.56 -32.63 -9.36
N TYR A 177 -2.65 -32.35 -10.28
CA TYR A 177 -2.01 -33.38 -11.10
C TYR A 177 -0.47 -33.42 -11.03
N LEU A 178 0.20 -32.37 -10.53
CA LEU A 178 1.66 -32.22 -10.65
C LEU A 178 2.40 -31.85 -9.34
N CYS A 179 1.69 -31.66 -8.22
CA CYS A 179 2.30 -31.39 -6.91
C CYS A 179 1.92 -32.45 -5.88
N SER A 180 2.92 -33.09 -5.28
CA SER A 180 2.79 -33.89 -4.06
C SER A 180 2.84 -32.97 -2.83
N GLY A 181 2.01 -33.22 -1.83
CA GLY A 181 1.96 -32.45 -0.58
C GLY A 181 0.58 -32.51 0.08
N ASP A 182 0.57 -32.59 1.40
CA ASP A 182 -0.66 -32.88 2.17
C ASP A 182 -1.57 -31.66 2.35
N ASP A 183 -1.04 -30.43 2.20
CA ASP A 183 -1.81 -29.19 2.32
C ASP A 183 -1.58 -28.17 1.18
N LEU A 184 -2.41 -27.11 1.18
CA LEU A 184 -2.43 -26.06 0.14
C LEU A 184 -1.19 -25.14 0.16
N ASN A 185 -0.51 -24.98 1.31
CA ASN A 185 0.68 -24.15 1.46
C ASN A 185 1.93 -24.88 0.96
N ALA A 186 2.09 -26.15 1.33
CA ALA A 186 3.14 -27.03 0.82
C ALA A 186 3.10 -27.11 -0.71
N ARG A 187 1.89 -27.31 -1.28
CA ARG A 187 1.71 -27.32 -2.74
C ARG A 187 2.03 -25.98 -3.42
N ALA A 188 1.81 -24.84 -2.75
CA ALA A 188 2.20 -23.52 -3.26
C ALA A 188 3.73 -23.36 -3.34
N ILE A 189 4.44 -23.85 -2.33
CA ILE A 189 5.91 -23.81 -2.25
C ILE A 189 6.53 -24.70 -3.34
N TYR A 190 6.01 -25.92 -3.54
CA TYR A 190 6.48 -26.82 -4.61
C TYR A 190 6.21 -26.25 -6.01
N SER A 191 5.04 -25.65 -6.23
CA SER A 191 4.69 -25.01 -7.51
C SER A 191 5.69 -23.91 -7.88
N ASN A 192 6.11 -23.09 -6.92
CA ASN A 192 7.09 -22.03 -7.13
C ASN A 192 8.52 -22.53 -7.44
N ARG A 193 8.84 -23.81 -7.20
CA ARG A 193 10.13 -24.42 -7.57
C ARG A 193 10.18 -24.93 -9.01
N SER A 194 9.02 -25.11 -9.65
CA SER A 194 8.93 -25.63 -11.02
C SER A 194 9.30 -24.58 -12.08
N LEU A 195 10.27 -24.91 -12.93
CA LEU A 195 10.67 -24.10 -14.10
C LEU A 195 9.50 -23.86 -15.06
N LEU A 196 8.69 -24.89 -15.32
CA LEU A 196 7.51 -24.79 -16.19
C LEU A 196 6.49 -23.80 -15.61
N PHE A 197 6.18 -23.90 -14.31
CA PHE A 197 5.26 -22.99 -13.63
C PHE A 197 5.75 -21.54 -13.67
N ARG A 198 7.04 -21.31 -13.44
CA ARG A 198 7.64 -19.97 -13.50
C ARG A 198 7.60 -19.37 -14.91
N SER A 199 7.88 -20.17 -15.94
CA SER A 199 7.82 -19.73 -17.34
C SER A 199 6.39 -19.40 -17.78
N LEU A 200 5.43 -20.25 -17.42
CA LEU A 200 4.00 -20.05 -17.66
C LEU A 200 3.46 -18.81 -16.94
N SER A 201 3.83 -18.61 -15.68
CA SER A 201 3.48 -17.42 -14.88
C SER A 201 4.06 -16.14 -15.48
N ARG A 202 5.30 -16.17 -16.00
CA ARG A 202 5.91 -15.04 -16.73
C ARG A 202 5.17 -14.72 -18.02
N LEU A 203 4.81 -15.74 -18.81
CA LEU A 203 4.03 -15.55 -20.04
C LEU A 203 2.68 -14.87 -19.74
N ALA A 204 1.99 -15.33 -18.70
CA ALA A 204 0.71 -14.74 -18.29
C ALA A 204 0.84 -13.28 -17.82
N LEU A 205 1.96 -12.91 -17.19
CA LEU A 205 2.26 -11.50 -16.86
C LEU A 205 2.51 -10.66 -18.13
N ILE A 206 3.21 -11.19 -19.13
CA ILE A 206 3.45 -10.49 -20.41
C ILE A 206 2.12 -10.21 -21.12
N LEU A 207 1.18 -11.17 -21.07
CA LEU A 207 -0.14 -11.06 -21.70
C LEU A 207 -1.12 -10.15 -20.92
N ASP A 208 -0.81 -9.76 -19.69
CA ASP A 208 -1.56 -8.71 -18.98
C ASP A 208 -1.25 -7.36 -19.63
N GLY A 209 -2.17 -6.86 -20.47
CA GLY A 209 -2.08 -5.59 -21.22
C GLY A 209 -2.02 -4.32 -20.33
N LYS A 210 -3.02 -3.44 -20.36
CA LYS A 210 -3.06 -2.27 -19.45
C LYS A 210 -3.25 -2.72 -18.00
N ARG A 211 -2.16 -2.71 -17.20
CA ARG A 211 -2.09 -3.17 -15.80
C ARG A 211 -2.49 -2.11 -14.77
N VAL A 212 -2.42 -0.83 -15.14
CA VAL A 212 -3.00 0.29 -14.39
C VAL A 212 -4.31 0.70 -15.06
N ARG A 213 -5.38 0.79 -14.27
CA ARG A 213 -6.74 1.04 -14.76
C ARG A 213 -7.49 2.00 -13.84
N SER A 214 -8.57 2.59 -14.34
CA SER A 214 -9.60 3.15 -13.47
C SER A 214 -10.16 2.01 -12.61
N ASP A 215 -10.09 2.17 -11.30
CA ASP A 215 -10.71 1.23 -10.37
C ASP A 215 -12.23 1.43 -10.47
N ASP A 216 -12.99 0.38 -10.74
CA ASP A 216 -14.45 0.35 -10.73
C ASP A 216 -15.01 -0.41 -9.51
N GLY A 217 -14.13 -0.86 -8.61
CA GLY A 217 -14.47 -1.64 -7.42
C GLY A 217 -14.82 -3.10 -7.69
N LEU A 218 -14.87 -3.55 -8.95
CA LEU A 218 -15.30 -4.90 -9.33
C LEU A 218 -14.13 -5.89 -9.46
N ILE A 219 -12.91 -5.37 -9.58
CA ILE A 219 -11.70 -6.17 -9.84
C ILE A 219 -10.78 -6.14 -8.61
N ASP A 220 -10.51 -7.32 -8.06
CA ASP A 220 -9.49 -7.49 -7.03
C ASP A 220 -8.10 -7.05 -7.54
N GLY A 221 -7.40 -6.24 -6.75
CA GLY A 221 -6.07 -5.78 -7.09
C GLY A 221 -5.43 -5.00 -5.94
N ASN A 222 -4.58 -4.04 -6.29
CA ASN A 222 -4.09 -3.06 -5.35
C ASN A 222 -4.49 -1.67 -5.80
N THR A 223 -5.30 -0.99 -4.99
CA THR A 223 -5.73 0.36 -5.29
C THR A 223 -4.74 1.36 -4.71
N PHE A 224 -4.35 2.29 -5.56
CA PHE A 224 -3.57 3.48 -5.25
C PHE A 224 -4.53 4.66 -5.17
N TYR A 225 -4.56 5.32 -4.02
CA TYR A 225 -5.41 6.47 -3.76
C TYR A 225 -4.57 7.70 -3.47
N ILE A 226 -5.03 8.85 -3.95
CA ILE A 226 -4.56 10.15 -3.48
C ILE A 226 -5.78 10.86 -2.90
N PHE A 227 -5.66 11.28 -1.65
CA PHE A 227 -6.62 12.12 -0.96
C PHE A 227 -6.00 13.46 -0.63
N LYS A 228 -6.83 14.49 -0.47
CA LYS A 228 -6.45 15.83 -0.05
C LYS A 228 -7.19 16.21 1.22
N ARG A 229 -6.47 16.74 2.20
CA ARG A 229 -7.04 17.28 3.44
C ARG A 229 -7.87 18.52 3.12
N ARG A 230 -9.14 18.51 3.54
CA ARG A 230 -10.02 19.68 3.44
C ARG A 230 -9.34 20.89 4.07
N SER A 231 -9.32 21.99 3.34
CA SER A 231 -9.08 23.29 3.95
C SER A 231 -10.34 23.67 4.71
N TYR A 232 -10.24 23.95 6.02
CA TYR A 232 -11.33 24.60 6.69
C TYR A 232 -11.51 25.98 6.03
N VAL A 233 -12.64 26.19 5.37
CA VAL A 233 -13.08 27.54 5.06
C VAL A 233 -13.45 28.12 6.42
N ASN A 234 -12.70 29.11 6.90
CA ASN A 234 -13.19 29.92 8.01
C ASN A 234 -14.50 30.53 7.52
N SER A 235 -15.62 30.01 8.01
CA SER A 235 -16.86 30.77 8.07
C SER A 235 -16.57 31.98 8.98
N MET A 236 -16.28 33.12 8.36
CA MET A 236 -16.40 34.42 8.99
C MET A 236 -17.84 34.66 9.41
#